data_AF-X1N511-F1
#
_entry.id   AF-X1N511-F1
#
_cell.length_a   1.000
_cell.length_b   1.000
_cell.length_c   1.000
_cell.angle_alpha   90.00
_cell.angle_beta   90.00
_cell.angle_gamma   90.00
#
_symmetry.space_group_name_H-M   'P 1'
#
loop_
_entity.id
_entity.type
_entity.pdbx_description
1 polymer ?
#
loop_
_entity_poly.entity_id
_entity_poly.type
_entity_poly.pdbx_seq_one_letter_code
_entity_poly.pdbx_strand_id
1 'polypeptide(L)'
;RAQVTHHKAKALKRLGERDAAAELFETVLEGPVPMDEARLQLIDLYRGDHSKEQRSVTLVDEMLGRMATKRDVAYSVFLGIIERLPRGPARWRDDLIIRHSGAIERAITEAAYAGVQQALAAFSALGRYISTEHPSLFVKIFGQLSEPDLVSFQTDSERFYWAEILCEAARLPGADAGALRERALLLYEAEVRPQPFHIQRRAELLLDMGRAAEAEPLLRERPDDLDRSEWIQRLLARARLSQGFPDEALGWIDRALSRLAG
;
A
#
# COMPACT_ATOMS: atom_id res chain seq x y z
N ARG A 1 -6.45 -26.25 -19.95
CA ARG A 1 -4.98 -26.39 -19.87
C ARG A 1 -4.31 -25.19 -19.19
N ALA A 2 -4.54 -23.95 -19.65
CA ALA A 2 -4.00 -22.73 -19.02
C ALA A 2 -4.28 -22.62 -17.51
N GLN A 3 -5.53 -22.86 -17.06
CA GLN A 3 -5.88 -22.88 -15.64
C GLN A 3 -5.09 -23.90 -14.82
N VAL A 4 -4.89 -25.12 -15.34
CA VAL A 4 -4.10 -26.16 -14.66
C VAL A 4 -2.64 -25.72 -14.51
N THR A 5 -2.06 -25.17 -15.58
CA THR A 5 -0.70 -24.60 -15.54
C THR A 5 -0.60 -23.46 -14.54
N HIS A 6 -1.57 -22.55 -14.52
CA HIS A 6 -1.64 -21.44 -13.57
C HIS A 6 -1.73 -21.94 -12.10
N HIS A 7 -2.55 -22.96 -11.82
CA HIS A 7 -2.64 -23.56 -10.49
C HIS A 7 -1.33 -24.27 -10.08
N LYS A 8 -0.67 -24.96 -11.00
CA LYS A 8 0.66 -25.55 -10.78
C LYS A 8 1.70 -24.47 -10.45
N ALA A 9 1.72 -23.37 -11.19
CA ALA A 9 2.60 -22.24 -10.93
C ALA A 9 2.37 -21.63 -9.53
N LYS A 10 1.10 -21.47 -9.10
CA LYS A 10 0.77 -21.03 -7.74
C LYS A 10 1.28 -22.00 -6.67
N ALA A 11 1.23 -23.32 -6.92
CA ALA A 11 1.77 -24.31 -5.99
C ALA A 11 3.29 -24.18 -5.85
N LEU A 12 4.02 -24.06 -6.96
CA LEU A 12 5.47 -23.85 -6.96
C LEU A 12 5.86 -22.55 -6.24
N LYS A 13 5.15 -21.44 -6.50
CA LYS A 13 5.36 -20.16 -5.81
C LYS A 13 5.22 -20.30 -4.28
N ARG A 14 4.27 -21.10 -3.80
CA ARG A 14 4.07 -21.37 -2.37
C ARG A 14 5.17 -22.24 -1.76
N LEU A 15 5.81 -23.08 -2.56
CA LEU A 15 6.95 -23.92 -2.15
C LEU A 15 8.28 -23.16 -2.18
N GLY A 16 8.30 -21.90 -2.62
CA GLY A 16 9.53 -21.11 -2.75
C GLY A 16 10.27 -21.32 -4.07
N GLU A 17 9.74 -22.15 -4.97
CA GLU A 17 10.28 -22.44 -6.30
C GLU A 17 9.94 -21.29 -7.28
N ARG A 18 10.54 -20.12 -7.04
CA ARG A 18 10.16 -18.84 -7.67
C ARG A 18 10.39 -18.85 -9.18
N ASP A 19 11.53 -19.34 -9.64
CA ASP A 19 11.90 -19.31 -11.06
C ASP A 19 11.01 -20.25 -11.89
N ALA A 20 10.85 -21.48 -11.41
CA ALA A 20 9.95 -22.45 -12.03
C ALA A 20 8.48 -21.98 -12.04
N ALA A 21 8.04 -21.27 -10.99
CA ALA A 21 6.73 -20.64 -10.98
C ALA A 21 6.62 -19.53 -12.04
N ALA A 22 7.63 -18.67 -12.17
CA ALA A 22 7.66 -17.60 -13.15
C ALA A 22 7.61 -18.14 -14.58
N GLU A 23 8.40 -19.16 -14.91
CA GLU A 23 8.37 -19.82 -16.23
C GLU A 23 6.98 -20.34 -16.59
N LEU A 24 6.29 -20.98 -15.64
CA LEU A 24 4.93 -21.47 -15.87
C LEU A 24 3.91 -20.32 -16.03
N PHE A 25 4.08 -19.20 -15.32
CA PHE A 25 3.20 -18.04 -15.52
C PHE A 25 3.45 -17.37 -16.87
N GLU A 26 4.71 -17.23 -17.32
CA GLU A 26 5.01 -16.73 -18.67
C GLU A 26 4.43 -17.66 -19.74
N THR A 27 4.55 -18.98 -19.55
CA THR A 27 3.91 -19.97 -20.45
C THR A 27 2.38 -19.80 -20.50
N VAL A 28 1.74 -19.43 -19.39
CA VAL A 28 0.30 -19.12 -19.38
C VAL A 28 -0.01 -17.87 -20.20
N LEU A 29 0.85 -16.83 -20.14
CA LEU A 29 0.67 -15.59 -20.89
C LEU A 29 0.93 -15.74 -22.39
N GLU A 30 1.89 -16.58 -22.77
CA GLU A 30 2.20 -16.90 -24.18
C GLU A 30 1.20 -17.88 -24.81
N GLY A 31 0.42 -18.56 -23.96
CA GLY A 31 -0.57 -19.54 -24.40
C GLY A 31 -1.78 -18.93 -25.12
N PRO A 32 -2.63 -19.79 -25.72
CA PRO A 32 -3.79 -19.35 -26.52
C PRO A 32 -4.88 -18.64 -25.70
N VAL A 33 -4.86 -18.81 -24.38
CA VAL A 33 -5.81 -18.18 -23.44
C VAL A 33 -4.99 -17.54 -22.31
N PRO A 34 -4.44 -16.34 -22.53
CA PRO A 34 -3.67 -15.64 -21.51
C PRO A 34 -4.56 -15.24 -20.33
N MET A 35 -4.04 -15.40 -19.11
CA MET A 35 -4.77 -15.07 -17.88
C MET A 35 -4.18 -13.83 -17.22
N ASP A 36 -5.01 -12.85 -16.87
CA ASP A 36 -4.52 -11.61 -16.24
C ASP A 36 -4.07 -11.85 -14.79
N GLU A 37 -4.59 -12.86 -14.11
CA GLU A 37 -4.08 -13.30 -12.81
C GLU A 37 -2.62 -13.78 -12.89
N ALA A 38 -2.20 -14.36 -14.01
CA ALA A 38 -0.80 -14.75 -14.20
C ALA A 38 0.11 -13.52 -14.27
N ARG A 39 -0.34 -12.41 -14.89
CA ARG A 39 0.41 -11.14 -14.91
C ARG A 39 0.63 -10.61 -13.49
N LEU A 40 -0.40 -10.63 -12.65
CA LEU A 40 -0.29 -10.26 -11.22
C LEU A 40 0.74 -11.11 -10.48
N GLN A 41 0.74 -12.42 -10.70
CA GLN A 41 1.69 -13.30 -10.04
C GLN A 41 3.13 -13.03 -10.48
N LEU A 42 3.36 -12.72 -11.76
CA LEU A 42 4.68 -12.36 -12.29
C LEU A 42 5.20 -11.04 -11.72
N ILE A 43 4.35 -10.02 -11.61
CA ILE A 43 4.73 -8.74 -10.98
C ILE A 43 5.22 -8.96 -9.55
N ASP A 44 4.57 -9.83 -8.78
CA ASP A 44 5.01 -10.19 -7.43
C ASP A 44 6.33 -10.98 -7.41
N LEU A 45 6.55 -11.83 -8.41
CA LEU A 45 7.75 -12.68 -8.51
C LEU A 45 8.98 -11.89 -8.97
N TYR A 46 8.81 -10.93 -9.87
CA TYR A 46 9.85 -10.07 -10.41
C TYR A 46 10.19 -8.87 -9.52
N ARG A 47 9.41 -8.66 -8.46
CA ARG A 47 9.69 -7.60 -7.48
C ARG A 47 11.09 -7.78 -6.87
N GLY A 48 11.90 -6.74 -6.99
CA GLY A 48 13.28 -6.70 -6.49
C GLY A 48 14.32 -7.34 -7.42
N ASP A 49 13.89 -7.92 -8.54
CA ASP A 49 14.78 -8.45 -9.56
C ASP A 49 15.00 -7.40 -10.67
N HIS A 50 16.17 -6.74 -10.64
CA HIS A 50 16.55 -5.72 -11.61
C HIS A 50 16.57 -6.26 -13.06
N SER A 51 16.83 -7.55 -13.27
CA SER A 51 16.85 -8.14 -14.61
C SER A 51 15.45 -8.26 -15.23
N LYS A 52 14.40 -8.23 -14.39
CA LYS A 52 13.00 -8.36 -14.79
C LYS A 52 12.21 -7.07 -14.69
N GLU A 53 12.85 -5.97 -14.28
CA GLU A 53 12.20 -4.67 -14.08
C GLU A 53 11.41 -4.21 -15.32
N GLN A 54 12.04 -4.21 -16.49
CA GLN A 54 11.38 -3.81 -17.73
C GLN A 54 10.17 -4.69 -18.07
N ARG A 55 10.26 -6.00 -17.79
CA ARG A 55 9.16 -6.93 -18.00
C ARG A 55 8.00 -6.62 -17.06
N SER A 56 8.27 -6.34 -15.79
CA SER A 56 7.24 -5.89 -14.82
C SER A 56 6.55 -4.62 -15.28
N VAL A 57 7.29 -3.63 -15.78
CA VAL A 57 6.73 -2.39 -16.33
C VAL A 57 5.77 -2.68 -17.47
N THR A 58 6.19 -3.50 -18.45
CA THR A 58 5.34 -3.89 -19.58
C THR A 58 4.07 -4.60 -19.11
N LEU A 59 4.17 -5.53 -18.15
CA LEU A 59 3.00 -6.24 -17.63
C LEU A 59 2.00 -5.30 -16.96
N VAL A 60 2.47 -4.34 -16.16
CA VAL A 60 1.61 -3.34 -15.52
C VAL A 60 0.96 -2.42 -16.55
N ASP A 61 1.75 -1.91 -17.51
CA ASP A 61 1.27 -1.00 -18.56
C ASP A 61 0.20 -1.65 -19.45
N GLU A 62 0.43 -2.90 -19.88
CA GLU A 62 -0.54 -3.69 -20.64
C GLU A 62 -1.87 -3.82 -19.90
N MET A 63 -1.82 -4.09 -18.60
CA MET A 63 -3.02 -4.25 -17.79
C MET A 63 -3.76 -2.92 -17.68
N LEU A 64 -3.11 -1.86 -17.19
CA LEU A 64 -3.76 -0.56 -17.05
C LEU A 64 -4.32 -0.03 -18.38
N GLY A 65 -3.62 -0.27 -19.49
CA GLY A 65 -4.08 0.08 -20.84
C GLY A 65 -5.36 -0.65 -21.27
N ARG A 66 -5.54 -1.93 -20.91
CA ARG A 66 -6.77 -2.68 -21.23
C ARG A 66 -8.01 -2.08 -20.57
N MET A 67 -7.86 -1.53 -19.35
CA MET A 67 -8.93 -0.85 -18.63
C MET A 67 -9.38 0.43 -19.33
N ALA A 68 -8.42 1.21 -19.85
CA ALA A 68 -8.71 2.42 -20.60
C ALA A 68 -9.59 2.12 -21.84
N THR A 69 -9.42 0.93 -22.42
CA THR A 69 -10.21 0.46 -23.58
C THR A 69 -11.50 -0.29 -23.22
N LYS A 70 -11.90 -0.35 -21.95
CA LYS A 70 -13.08 -1.09 -21.45
C LYS A 70 -13.16 -2.56 -21.89
N ARG A 71 -12.02 -3.25 -22.02
CA ARG A 71 -12.02 -4.71 -22.20
C ARG A 71 -12.40 -5.40 -20.89
N ASP A 72 -13.15 -6.51 -20.97
CA ASP A 72 -13.61 -7.32 -19.83
C ASP A 72 -12.41 -7.86 -19.02
N VAL A 73 -12.00 -7.09 -18.02
CA VAL A 73 -11.02 -7.49 -17.02
C VAL A 73 -11.66 -7.20 -15.66
N ALA A 74 -11.61 -8.18 -14.76
CA ALA A 74 -12.25 -8.08 -13.46
C ALA A 74 -11.64 -6.95 -12.62
N TYR A 75 -12.48 -6.19 -11.88
CA TYR A 75 -12.04 -5.15 -10.95
C TYR A 75 -10.96 -5.64 -9.98
N SER A 76 -11.09 -6.86 -9.48
CA SER A 76 -10.14 -7.44 -8.53
C SER A 76 -8.71 -7.52 -9.06
N VAL A 77 -8.58 -7.73 -10.37
CA VAL A 77 -7.30 -7.80 -11.06
C VAL A 77 -6.68 -6.41 -11.19
N PHE A 78 -7.48 -5.41 -11.58
CA PHE A 78 -7.01 -4.02 -11.68
C PHE A 78 -6.65 -3.40 -10.34
N LEU A 79 -7.52 -3.55 -9.35
CA LEU A 79 -7.26 -3.07 -7.99
C LEU A 79 -6.01 -3.75 -7.43
N GLY A 80 -5.82 -5.05 -7.72
CA GLY A 80 -4.60 -5.77 -7.37
C GLY A 80 -3.33 -5.18 -8.01
N ILE A 81 -3.40 -4.64 -9.22
CA ILE A 81 -2.27 -3.93 -9.84
C ILE A 81 -2.03 -2.60 -9.15
N ILE A 82 -3.09 -1.83 -8.90
CA ILE A 82 -3.01 -0.53 -8.24
C ILE A 82 -2.35 -0.66 -6.87
N GLU A 83 -2.71 -1.67 -6.07
CA GLU A 83 -2.09 -1.98 -4.77
C GLU A 83 -0.57 -2.22 -4.87
N ARG A 84 -0.07 -2.66 -6.03
CA ARG A 84 1.33 -3.03 -6.26
C ARG A 84 2.16 -1.89 -6.84
N LEU A 85 1.54 -0.92 -7.51
CA LEU A 85 2.21 0.25 -8.11
C LEU A 85 3.19 0.96 -7.15
N PRO A 86 2.84 1.22 -5.87
CA PRO A 86 3.73 1.94 -4.96
C PRO A 86 5.09 1.27 -4.74
N ARG A 87 5.14 -0.06 -4.93
CA ARG A 87 6.33 -0.90 -4.70
C ARG A 87 7.24 -1.01 -5.91
N GLY A 88 6.86 -0.41 -7.05
CA GLY A 88 7.71 -0.32 -8.23
C GLY A 88 8.84 0.71 -8.07
N PRO A 89 9.97 0.54 -8.78
CA PRO A 89 10.99 1.57 -8.91
C PRO A 89 10.41 2.94 -9.32
N ALA A 90 10.96 3.99 -8.70
CA ALA A 90 10.37 5.33 -8.71
C ALA A 90 10.16 5.91 -10.10
N ARG A 91 11.12 5.71 -11.03
CA ARG A 91 11.09 6.34 -12.37
C ARG A 91 9.89 5.89 -13.20
N TRP A 92 9.63 4.59 -13.30
CA TRP A 92 8.53 4.11 -14.14
C TRP A 92 7.18 4.17 -13.44
N ARG A 93 7.15 4.11 -12.10
CA ARG A 93 5.92 4.24 -11.32
C ARG A 93 5.21 5.56 -11.64
N ASP A 94 5.96 6.65 -11.68
CA ASP A 94 5.45 7.99 -11.98
C ASP A 94 4.84 8.06 -13.39
N ASP A 95 5.60 7.62 -14.39
CA ASP A 95 5.16 7.56 -15.79
C ASP A 95 3.87 6.75 -15.97
N LEU A 96 3.75 5.60 -15.30
CA LEU A 96 2.56 4.74 -15.38
C LEU A 96 1.36 5.38 -14.68
N ILE A 97 1.53 6.01 -13.53
CA ILE A 97 0.43 6.68 -12.82
C ILE A 97 -0.07 7.86 -13.63
N ILE A 98 0.82 8.68 -14.20
CA ILE A 98 0.44 9.81 -15.06
C ILE A 98 -0.33 9.31 -16.28
N ARG A 99 0.25 8.35 -17.02
CA ARG A 99 -0.33 7.79 -18.25
C ARG A 99 -1.70 7.18 -18.04
N HIS A 100 -1.90 6.48 -16.91
CA HIS A 100 -3.13 5.73 -16.62
C HIS A 100 -3.99 6.36 -15.54
N SER A 101 -3.75 7.62 -15.18
CA SER A 101 -4.44 8.33 -14.09
C SER A 101 -5.97 8.23 -14.17
N GLY A 102 -6.55 8.50 -15.34
CA GLY A 102 -8.01 8.40 -15.52
C GLY A 102 -8.54 6.97 -15.44
N ALA A 103 -7.73 5.96 -15.75
CA ALA A 103 -8.13 4.56 -15.60
C ALA A 103 -8.08 4.16 -14.11
N ILE A 104 -7.02 4.54 -13.40
CA ILE A 104 -6.85 4.33 -11.95
C ILE A 104 -8.00 4.98 -11.17
N GLU A 105 -8.31 6.25 -11.49
CA GLU A 105 -9.39 7.01 -10.86
C GLU A 105 -10.72 6.25 -10.98
N ARG A 106 -11.15 5.93 -12.21
CA ARG A 106 -12.40 5.21 -12.46
C ARG A 106 -12.44 3.85 -11.78
N ALA A 107 -11.34 3.08 -11.82
CA ALA A 107 -11.30 1.75 -11.23
C ALA A 107 -11.57 1.79 -9.73
N ILE A 108 -10.95 2.74 -9.03
CA ILE A 108 -11.14 2.90 -7.59
C ILE A 108 -12.56 3.41 -7.30
N THR A 109 -13.01 4.46 -7.98
CA THR A 109 -14.28 5.11 -7.65
C THR A 109 -15.49 4.25 -8.03
N GLU A 110 -15.49 3.61 -9.19
CA GLU A 110 -16.57 2.71 -9.63
C GLU A 110 -16.63 1.45 -8.73
N ALA A 111 -15.48 0.87 -8.37
CA ALA A 111 -15.45 -0.28 -7.48
C ALA A 111 -15.87 0.07 -6.05
N ALA A 112 -15.46 1.23 -5.53
CA ALA A 112 -15.90 1.72 -4.22
C ALA A 112 -17.41 1.99 -4.20
N TYR A 113 -17.96 2.61 -5.25
CA TYR A 113 -19.41 2.82 -5.39
C TYR A 113 -20.18 1.50 -5.42
N ALA A 114 -19.60 0.46 -6.04
CA ALA A 114 -20.16 -0.89 -6.04
C ALA A 114 -19.97 -1.67 -4.72
N GLY A 115 -19.36 -1.07 -3.68
CA GLY A 115 -19.12 -1.72 -2.39
C GLY A 115 -17.99 -2.76 -2.40
N VAL A 116 -17.09 -2.71 -3.39
CA VAL A 116 -15.94 -3.62 -3.48
C VAL A 116 -14.86 -3.17 -2.50
N GLN A 117 -14.69 -3.90 -1.39
CA GLN A 117 -13.73 -3.54 -0.33
C GLN A 117 -12.28 -3.40 -0.81
N GLN A 118 -11.90 -4.14 -1.86
CA GLN A 118 -10.57 -4.04 -2.46
C GLN A 118 -10.28 -2.64 -3.02
N ALA A 119 -11.30 -1.82 -3.32
CA ALA A 119 -11.10 -0.45 -3.76
C ALA A 119 -10.43 0.41 -2.68
N LEU A 120 -10.82 0.22 -1.42
CA LEU A 120 -10.20 0.90 -0.28
C LEU A 120 -8.78 0.38 -0.01
N ALA A 121 -8.55 -0.91 -0.18
CA ALA A 121 -7.20 -1.49 -0.10
C ALA A 121 -6.27 -0.90 -1.17
N ALA A 122 -6.73 -0.84 -2.42
CA ALA A 122 -6.01 -0.22 -3.52
C ALA A 122 -5.74 1.26 -3.30
N PHE A 123 -6.75 2.02 -2.87
CA PHE A 123 -6.59 3.44 -2.66
C PHE A 123 -5.73 3.77 -1.44
N SER A 124 -5.84 3.05 -0.33
CA SER A 124 -4.95 3.24 0.83
C SER A 124 -3.50 2.95 0.47
N ALA A 125 -3.23 1.87 -0.26
CA ALA A 125 -1.89 1.52 -0.72
C ALA A 125 -1.31 2.58 -1.68
N LEU A 126 -2.07 3.00 -2.69
CA LEU A 126 -1.64 4.01 -3.66
C LEU A 126 -1.58 5.41 -3.05
N GLY A 127 -2.52 5.71 -2.17
CA GLY A 127 -2.80 7.02 -1.58
C GLY A 127 -1.58 7.64 -0.94
N ARG A 128 -0.78 6.85 -0.22
CA ARG A 128 0.47 7.32 0.40
C ARG A 128 1.47 7.89 -0.59
N TYR A 129 1.53 7.36 -1.81
CA TYR A 129 2.40 7.89 -2.86
C TYR A 129 1.75 9.11 -3.50
N ILE A 130 0.51 8.98 -3.95
CA ILE A 130 -0.15 10.02 -4.75
C ILE A 130 -0.58 11.23 -3.93
N SER A 131 -0.69 11.15 -2.60
CA SER A 131 -0.94 12.32 -1.74
C SER A 131 0.19 13.35 -1.82
N THR A 132 1.42 12.89 -2.09
CA THR A 132 2.61 13.74 -2.17
C THR A 132 2.99 14.03 -3.62
N GLU A 133 3.14 12.99 -4.44
CA GLU A 133 3.69 13.14 -5.80
C GLU A 133 2.63 13.51 -6.85
N HIS A 134 1.36 13.15 -6.61
CA HIS A 134 0.25 13.41 -7.53
C HIS A 134 -1.02 13.89 -6.80
N PRO A 135 -0.95 14.96 -5.97
CA PRO A 135 -2.02 15.33 -5.05
C PRO A 135 -3.36 15.60 -5.74
N SER A 136 -3.34 16.08 -6.99
CA SER A 136 -4.56 16.28 -7.78
C SER A 136 -5.29 14.97 -8.08
N LEU A 137 -4.58 13.86 -8.31
CA LEU A 137 -5.21 12.55 -8.50
C LEU A 137 -5.80 12.04 -7.18
N PHE A 138 -5.07 12.20 -6.07
CA PHE A 138 -5.59 11.85 -4.75
C PHE A 138 -6.91 12.59 -4.47
N VAL A 139 -6.93 13.91 -4.65
CA VAL A 139 -8.12 14.76 -4.41
C VAL A 139 -9.30 14.31 -5.27
N LYS A 140 -9.08 13.99 -6.55
CA LYS A 140 -10.14 13.52 -7.45
C LYS A 140 -10.76 12.21 -6.99
N ILE A 141 -9.93 11.26 -6.58
CA ILE A 141 -10.41 9.96 -6.09
C ILE A 141 -11.13 10.17 -4.75
N PHE A 142 -10.48 10.81 -3.78
CA PHE A 142 -11.01 11.02 -2.44
C PHE A 142 -12.35 11.77 -2.45
N GLY A 143 -12.47 12.84 -3.27
CA GLY A 143 -13.70 13.62 -3.38
C GLY A 143 -14.89 12.89 -4.03
N GLN A 144 -14.66 11.73 -4.65
CA GLN A 144 -15.71 10.88 -5.21
C GLN A 144 -16.13 9.73 -4.29
N LEU A 145 -15.38 9.50 -3.20
CA LEU A 145 -15.72 8.44 -2.27
C LEU A 145 -16.80 8.93 -1.30
N SER A 146 -17.84 8.13 -1.15
CA SER A 146 -18.85 8.37 -0.13
C SER A 146 -18.22 8.25 1.24
N GLU A 147 -18.48 9.23 2.10
CA GLU A 147 -18.05 9.16 3.49
C GLU A 147 -18.69 7.92 4.13
N PRO A 148 -17.87 7.01 4.67
CA PRO A 148 -18.40 5.79 5.26
C PRO A 148 -19.04 6.07 6.61
N ASP A 149 -20.08 5.32 6.95
CA ASP A 149 -20.54 5.25 8.32
C ASP A 149 -19.55 4.40 9.14
N LEU A 150 -18.93 4.98 10.16
CA LEU A 150 -17.88 4.33 10.95
C LEU A 150 -18.38 3.04 11.64
N VAL A 151 -19.67 2.96 11.97
CA VAL A 151 -20.27 1.75 12.56
C VAL A 151 -20.51 0.63 11.54
N SER A 152 -20.43 0.94 10.24
CA SER A 152 -20.65 -0.06 9.19
C SER A 152 -19.45 -0.98 8.94
N PHE A 153 -18.25 -0.64 9.44
CA PHE A 153 -17.07 -1.47 9.24
C PHE A 153 -17.15 -2.76 10.04
N GLN A 154 -16.95 -3.87 9.34
CA GLN A 154 -17.00 -5.21 9.93
C GLN A 154 -15.62 -5.74 10.30
N THR A 155 -14.58 -5.23 9.64
CA THR A 155 -13.21 -5.76 9.76
C THR A 155 -12.20 -4.69 10.11
N ASP A 156 -11.10 -5.10 10.77
CA ASP A 156 -9.98 -4.20 11.09
C ASP A 156 -9.30 -3.66 9.82
N SER A 157 -9.27 -4.46 8.74
CA SER A 157 -8.73 -4.02 7.45
C SER A 157 -9.50 -2.83 6.87
N GLU A 158 -10.83 -2.81 6.96
CA GLU A 158 -11.64 -1.69 6.47
C GLU A 158 -11.36 -0.41 7.27
N ARG A 159 -11.29 -0.54 8.60
CA ARG A 159 -10.92 0.58 9.50
C ARG A 159 -9.54 1.11 9.15
N PHE A 160 -8.57 0.20 9.00
CA PHE A 160 -7.21 0.53 8.65
C PHE A 160 -7.09 1.27 7.32
N TYR A 161 -7.73 0.75 6.26
CA TYR A 161 -7.65 1.37 4.93
C TYR A 161 -8.22 2.79 4.94
N TRP A 162 -9.33 3.01 5.63
CA TRP A 162 -9.85 4.36 5.76
C TRP A 162 -9.01 5.26 6.64
N ALA A 163 -8.48 4.75 7.74
CA ALA A 163 -7.57 5.52 8.59
C ALA A 163 -6.36 6.01 7.78
N GLU A 164 -5.76 5.13 6.95
CA GLU A 164 -4.66 5.51 6.07
C GLU A 164 -5.07 6.59 5.06
N ILE A 165 -6.21 6.43 4.39
CA ILE A 165 -6.67 7.44 3.42
C ILE A 165 -6.93 8.79 4.10
N LEU A 166 -7.52 8.81 5.31
CA LEU A 166 -7.71 10.03 6.09
C LEU A 166 -6.38 10.66 6.52
N CYS A 167 -5.39 9.84 6.92
CA CYS A 167 -4.04 10.32 7.24
C CYS A 167 -3.39 11.02 6.04
N GLU A 168 -3.53 10.44 4.85
CA GLU A 168 -2.98 11.03 3.62
C GLU A 168 -3.78 12.26 3.17
N ALA A 169 -5.10 12.27 3.34
CA ALA A 169 -5.93 13.45 3.09
C ALA A 169 -5.55 14.62 4.02
N ALA A 170 -5.21 14.33 5.29
CA ALA A 170 -4.78 15.33 6.27
C ALA A 170 -3.44 16.00 5.92
N ARG A 171 -2.69 15.48 4.95
CA ARG A 171 -1.42 16.07 4.46
C ARG A 171 -1.63 17.04 3.30
N LEU A 172 -2.82 17.07 2.71
CA LEU A 172 -3.10 17.93 1.56
C LEU A 172 -3.16 19.41 1.96
N PRO A 173 -2.67 20.32 1.10
CA PRO A 173 -2.81 21.75 1.32
C PRO A 173 -4.28 22.18 1.48
N GLY A 174 -4.59 22.92 2.54
CA GLY A 174 -5.94 23.44 2.81
C GLY A 174 -6.91 22.43 3.45
N ALA A 175 -6.47 21.20 3.75
CA ALA A 175 -7.28 20.24 4.49
C ALA A 175 -7.43 20.63 5.97
N ASP A 176 -8.56 20.26 6.57
CA ASP A 176 -8.71 20.27 8.04
C ASP A 176 -7.96 19.06 8.63
N ALA A 177 -6.65 19.22 8.75
CA ALA A 177 -5.76 18.17 9.21
C ALA A 177 -6.13 17.69 10.64
N GLY A 178 -6.63 18.57 11.50
CA GLY A 178 -7.04 18.23 12.86
C GLY A 178 -8.21 17.26 12.86
N ALA A 179 -9.31 17.63 12.18
CA ALA A 179 -10.51 16.79 12.12
C ALA A 179 -10.25 15.45 11.44
N LEU A 180 -9.46 15.43 10.35
CA LEU A 180 -9.14 14.20 9.62
C LEU A 180 -8.28 13.25 10.45
N ARG A 181 -7.29 13.78 11.19
CA ARG A 181 -6.42 12.97 12.07
C ARG A 181 -7.17 12.37 13.24
N GLU A 182 -8.06 13.12 13.87
CA GLU A 182 -8.92 12.60 14.95
C GLU A 182 -9.80 11.45 14.44
N ARG A 183 -10.40 11.61 13.26
CA ARG A 183 -11.20 10.54 12.64
C ARG A 183 -10.37 9.30 12.29
N ALA A 184 -9.17 9.49 11.75
CA ALA A 184 -8.24 8.40 11.49
C ALA A 184 -7.85 7.66 12.78
N LEU A 185 -7.61 8.41 13.87
CA LEU A 185 -7.27 7.82 15.16
C LEU A 185 -8.42 6.97 15.72
N LEU A 186 -9.66 7.45 15.66
CA LEU A 186 -10.85 6.69 16.08
C LEU A 186 -10.96 5.34 15.35
N LEU A 187 -10.59 5.30 14.06
CA LEU A 187 -10.59 4.06 13.28
C LEU A 187 -9.50 3.09 13.73
N TYR A 188 -8.28 3.56 13.94
CA TYR A 188 -7.21 2.71 14.48
C TYR A 188 -7.55 2.18 15.88
N GLU A 189 -8.21 3.00 16.71
CA GLU A 189 -8.61 2.64 18.07
C GLU A 189 -9.76 1.62 18.10
N ALA A 190 -10.59 1.60 17.07
CA ALA A 190 -11.66 0.65 16.91
C ALA A 190 -11.22 -0.71 16.35
N GLU A 191 -9.94 -0.90 15.99
CA GLU A 191 -9.42 -2.20 15.59
C GLU A 191 -9.38 -3.19 16.76
N VAL A 192 -9.89 -4.40 16.54
CA VAL A 192 -10.00 -5.43 17.59
C VAL A 192 -8.69 -6.21 17.75
N ARG A 193 -8.01 -6.52 16.64
CA ARG A 193 -6.74 -7.25 16.58
C ARG A 193 -5.83 -6.60 15.53
N PRO A 194 -5.33 -5.39 15.83
CA PRO A 194 -4.54 -4.64 14.87
C PRO A 194 -3.27 -5.40 14.48
N GLN A 195 -2.95 -5.37 13.19
CA GLN A 195 -1.72 -5.98 12.70
C GLN A 195 -0.51 -5.15 13.15
N PRO A 196 0.68 -5.78 13.25
CA PRO A 196 1.95 -5.11 13.49
C PRO A 196 2.14 -3.76 12.77
N PHE A 197 1.84 -3.74 11.47
CA PHE A 197 1.95 -2.55 10.64
C PHE A 197 0.90 -1.48 10.99
N HIS A 198 -0.32 -1.86 11.37
CA HIS A 198 -1.38 -0.92 11.74
C HIS A 198 -1.01 -0.18 13.03
N ILE A 199 -0.46 -0.89 14.02
CA ILE A 199 0.05 -0.30 15.27
C ILE A 199 1.14 0.74 14.98
N GLN A 200 2.08 0.41 14.08
CA GLN A 200 3.11 1.36 13.64
C GLN A 200 2.49 2.62 13.03
N ARG A 201 1.47 2.48 12.17
CA ARG A 201 0.81 3.62 11.52
C ARG A 201 0.01 4.47 12.50
N ARG A 202 -0.67 3.86 13.46
CA ARG A 202 -1.31 4.58 14.58
C ARG A 202 -0.27 5.37 15.39
N ALA A 203 0.88 4.80 15.70
CA ALA A 203 1.95 5.50 16.41
C ALA A 203 2.50 6.69 15.61
N GLU A 204 2.68 6.53 14.29
CA GLU A 204 3.08 7.63 13.40
C GLU A 204 2.05 8.76 13.39
N LEU A 205 0.76 8.44 13.33
CA LEU A 205 -0.34 9.42 13.45
C LEU A 205 -0.29 10.17 14.79
N LEU A 206 -0.15 9.45 15.90
CA LEU A 206 -0.06 10.06 17.24
C LEU A 206 1.14 11.02 17.34
N LEU A 207 2.29 10.67 16.74
CA LEU A 207 3.44 11.58 16.66
C LEU A 207 3.14 12.82 15.82
N ASP A 208 2.45 12.67 14.69
CA ASP A 208 2.02 13.79 13.84
C ASP A 208 0.97 14.69 14.53
N MET A 209 0.25 14.15 15.53
CA MET A 209 -0.66 14.87 16.42
C MET A 209 0.01 15.45 17.68
N GLY A 210 1.34 15.27 17.84
CA GLY A 210 2.08 15.73 19.02
C GLY A 210 1.86 14.88 20.29
N ARG A 211 1.19 13.73 20.18
CA ARG A 211 0.84 12.81 21.28
C ARG A 211 1.94 11.75 21.49
N ALA A 212 3.18 12.20 21.66
CA ALA A 212 4.35 11.33 21.71
C ALA A 212 4.33 10.32 22.88
N ALA A 213 3.77 10.72 24.02
CA ALA A 213 3.63 9.86 25.20
C ALA A 213 2.71 8.64 24.95
N GLU A 214 1.77 8.74 24.01
CA GLU A 214 0.88 7.64 23.64
C GLU A 214 1.45 6.80 22.49
N ALA A 215 2.26 7.42 21.62
CA ALA A 215 2.92 6.71 20.52
C ALA A 215 4.04 5.78 21.01
N GLU A 216 4.84 6.19 22.01
CA GLU A 216 6.01 5.43 22.46
C GLU A 216 5.64 4.00 22.94
N PRO A 217 4.64 3.78 23.81
CA PRO A 217 4.28 2.44 24.26
C PRO A 217 3.94 1.50 23.09
N LEU A 218 3.18 1.99 22.10
CA LEU A 218 2.81 1.21 20.91
C LEU A 218 4.03 0.75 20.10
N LEU A 219 5.08 1.59 20.04
CA LEU A 219 6.33 1.23 19.36
C LEU A 219 7.12 0.20 20.17
N ARG A 220 7.09 0.28 21.51
CA ARG A 220 7.81 -0.66 22.39
C ARG A 220 7.16 -2.03 22.51
N GLU A 221 5.86 -2.14 22.27
CA GLU A 221 5.14 -3.43 22.22
C GLU A 221 5.58 -4.34 21.05
N ARG A 222 6.55 -3.90 20.24
CA ARG A 222 7.05 -4.56 19.04
C ARG A 222 8.53 -4.95 19.18
N PRO A 223 8.94 -5.72 20.21
CA PRO A 223 10.35 -5.92 20.57
C PRO A 223 11.18 -6.53 19.44
N ASP A 224 10.62 -7.47 18.67
CA ASP A 224 11.33 -8.07 17.54
C ASP A 224 11.65 -7.06 16.42
N ASP A 225 10.81 -6.03 16.27
CA ASP A 225 10.99 -4.97 15.27
C ASP A 225 11.86 -3.83 15.79
N LEU A 226 11.89 -3.59 17.11
CA LEU A 226 12.71 -2.55 17.73
C LEU A 226 14.19 -2.70 17.40
N ASP A 227 14.67 -3.94 17.38
CA ASP A 227 16.07 -4.21 17.07
C ASP A 227 16.34 -4.30 15.57
N ARG A 228 15.34 -4.65 14.76
CA ARG A 228 15.51 -5.04 13.35
C ARG A 228 15.04 -4.01 12.33
N SER A 229 14.16 -3.08 12.72
CA SER A 229 13.52 -2.13 11.81
C SER A 229 14.04 -0.71 12.03
N GLU A 230 14.77 -0.19 11.05
CA GLU A 230 15.21 1.21 11.00
C GLU A 230 14.03 2.18 11.06
N TRP A 231 12.87 1.79 10.53
CA TRP A 231 11.66 2.61 10.56
C TRP A 231 11.10 2.76 11.97
N ILE A 232 10.99 1.67 12.73
CA ILE A 232 10.52 1.73 14.13
C ILE A 232 11.51 2.51 15.00
N GLN A 233 12.81 2.29 14.81
CA GLN A 233 13.87 3.03 15.51
C GLN A 233 13.78 4.54 15.24
N ARG A 234 13.56 4.94 13.97
CA ARG A 234 13.32 6.35 13.60
C ARG A 234 12.09 6.93 14.29
N LEU A 235 10.98 6.18 14.38
CA LEU A 235 9.76 6.64 15.05
C LEU A 235 9.97 6.78 16.57
N LEU A 236 10.72 5.87 17.19
CA LEU A 236 11.10 6.01 18.60
C LEU A 236 12.00 7.22 18.84
N ALA A 237 12.96 7.49 17.95
CA ALA A 237 13.78 8.69 18.04
C ALA A 237 12.91 9.95 18.03
N ARG A 238 11.93 10.04 17.12
CA ARG A 238 10.93 11.13 17.10
C ARG A 238 10.15 11.21 18.42
N ALA A 239 9.67 10.08 18.93
CA ALA A 239 8.89 10.02 20.17
C ALA A 239 9.69 10.52 21.38
N ARG A 240 10.94 10.06 21.55
CA ARG A 240 11.82 10.47 22.65
C ARG A 240 12.22 11.95 22.54
N LEU A 241 12.49 12.43 21.32
CA LEU A 241 12.80 13.84 21.10
C LEU A 241 11.64 14.75 21.49
N SER A 242 10.41 14.42 21.05
CA SER A 242 9.21 15.19 21.38
C SER A 242 8.86 15.17 22.87
N GLN A 243 9.35 14.19 23.62
CA GLN A 243 9.20 14.10 25.07
C GLN A 243 10.33 14.77 25.86
N GLY A 244 11.31 15.37 25.18
CA GLY A 244 12.43 16.06 25.84
C GLY A 244 13.58 15.15 26.26
N PHE A 245 13.73 13.98 25.62
CA PHE A 245 14.86 13.05 25.83
C PHE A 245 15.80 13.04 24.61
N PRO A 246 16.59 14.10 24.36
CA PRO A 246 17.40 14.23 23.15
C PRO A 246 18.52 13.19 23.05
N ASP A 247 19.15 12.81 24.16
CA ASP A 247 20.23 11.82 24.17
C ASP A 247 19.73 10.42 23.77
N GLU A 248 18.54 10.04 24.26
CA GLU A 248 17.90 8.79 23.87
C GLU A 248 17.43 8.84 22.41
N ALA A 249 16.90 9.99 21.97
CA ALA A 249 16.52 10.18 20.58
C ALA A 249 17.70 10.01 19.63
N LEU A 250 18.86 10.58 20.00
CA LEU A 250 20.11 10.42 19.27
C LEU A 250 20.52 8.94 19.19
N GLY A 251 20.51 8.24 20.34
CA GLY A 251 20.83 6.81 20.37
C GLY A 251 19.93 5.96 19.47
N TRP A 252 18.64 6.30 19.35
CA TRP A 252 17.72 5.59 18.46
C TRP A 252 17.91 5.93 16.97
N ILE A 253 18.15 7.20 16.62
CA ILE A 253 18.35 7.57 15.21
C ILE A 253 19.69 7.04 14.69
N ASP A 254 20.74 6.99 15.50
CA ASP A 254 22.03 6.41 15.12
C ASP A 254 21.90 4.91 14.80
N ARG A 255 21.12 4.17 15.61
CA ARG A 255 20.79 2.76 15.31
C ARG A 255 20.06 2.63 13.97
N ALA A 256 19.06 3.48 13.72
CA ALA A 256 18.31 3.46 12.47
C ALA A 256 19.23 3.72 11.26
N LEU A 257 20.08 4.73 11.34
CA LEU A 257 21.01 5.10 10.28
C LEU A 257 22.07 4.03 10.03
N SER A 258 22.58 3.38 11.08
CA SER A 258 23.56 2.28 10.95
C SER A 258 23.06 1.11 10.10
N ARG A 259 21.74 0.93 9.99
CA ARG A 259 21.10 -0.12 9.18
C ARG A 259 20.88 0.27 7.72
N LEU A 260 20.94 1.56 7.39
CA LEU A 260 20.83 2.04 6.00
C LEU A 260 22.19 2.05 5.28
N ALA A 261 23.28 1.95 6.03
CA ALA A 261 24.65 2.01 5.52
C ALA A 261 25.27 0.63 5.23
N GLY A 262 24.56 -0.47 5.50
CA GLY A 262 24.98 -1.85 5.22
C GLY A 262 24.05 -2.52 4.22
#